data_AF-A0A2K4YE60-F1
#
_entry.id   AF-A0A2K4YE60-F1
#
_cell.length_a   1.000
_cell.length_b   1.000
_cell.length_c   1.000
_cell.angle_alpha   90.00
_cell.angle_beta   90.00
_cell.angle_gamma   90.00
#
_symmetry.space_group_name_H-M   'P 1'
#
loop_
_entity.id
_entity.type
_entity.pdbx_description
1 polymer ?
#
loop_
_entity_poly.entity_id
_entity_poly.type
_entity_poly.pdbx_seq_one_letter_code
_entity_poly.pdbx_strand_id
1 'polypeptide(L)'
;MTDNLQVEPAALEAAAVEQDESAVAIGNAMATANGLAQKLIWDHGLISAAFWGVMFVTEREREAACTNMISVCEDLAQKLRDSATAYGSTDTQTGANLKRQVLPG
;
A
#
# COMPACT_ATOMS: atom_id res chain seq x y z
N MET A 1 6.22 -2.22 24.98
CA MET A 1 7.00 -0.97 24.97
C MET A 1 6.53 -0.19 23.77
N THR A 2 5.61 0.75 23.97
CA THR A 2 5.32 1.78 22.97
C THR A 2 6.41 2.82 23.13
N ASP A 3 7.54 2.60 22.45
CA ASP A 3 8.47 3.69 22.22
C ASP A 3 7.67 4.83 21.59
N ASN A 4 7.79 6.00 22.19
CA ASN A 4 7.07 7.19 21.77
C ASN A 4 7.55 7.49 20.35
N LEU A 5 6.76 7.09 19.34
CA LEU A 5 7.11 7.25 17.94
C LEU A 5 7.27 8.76 17.73
N GLN A 6 8.50 9.23 17.60
CA GLN A 6 8.78 10.62 17.21
C GLN A 6 8.38 10.72 15.75
N VAL A 7 7.11 11.08 15.51
CA VAL A 7 6.51 11.08 14.19
C VAL A 7 6.93 12.35 13.44
N GLU A 8 8.11 12.29 12.82
CA GLU A 8 8.53 13.33 11.89
C GLU A 8 7.71 13.24 10.60
N PRO A 9 7.24 14.37 10.03
CA PRO A 9 6.52 14.37 8.74
C PRO A 9 7.27 13.64 7.62
N ALA A 10 8.61 13.72 7.61
CA ALA A 10 9.45 13.02 6.64
C ALA A 10 9.38 11.49 6.78
N ALA A 11 9.27 10.97 8.00
CA ALA A 11 9.14 9.53 8.25
C ALA A 11 7.76 9.01 7.78
N LEU A 12 6.70 9.82 7.93
CA LEU A 12 5.38 9.50 7.41
C LEU A 12 5.34 9.49 5.88
N GLU A 13 5.99 10.46 5.23
CA GLU A 13 6.09 10.48 3.77
C GLU A 13 6.87 9.26 3.25
N ALA A 14 7.99 8.90 3.90
CA ALA A 14 8.75 7.71 3.54
C ALA A 14 7.90 6.44 3.64
N ALA A 15 7.14 6.29 4.74
CA ALA A 15 6.22 5.17 4.91
C ALA A 15 5.09 5.18 3.85
N ALA A 16 4.61 6.34 3.42
CA ALA A 16 3.61 6.44 2.35
C ALA A 16 4.17 5.94 1.01
N VAL A 17 5.41 6.31 0.69
CA VAL A 17 6.13 5.82 -0.50
C VAL A 17 6.31 4.31 -0.45
N GLU A 18 6.67 3.73 0.71
CA GLU A 18 6.77 2.27 0.86
C GLU A 18 5.44 1.55 0.59
N GLN A 19 4.31 2.15 0.95
CA GLN A 19 2.99 1.60 0.63
C GLN A 19 2.69 1.65 -0.87
N ASP A 20 3.02 2.75 -1.55
CA ASP A 20 2.87 2.85 -3.00
C ASP A 20 3.74 1.81 -3.74
N GLU A 21 4.99 1.64 -3.32
CA GLU A 21 5.90 0.61 -3.86
C GLU A 21 5.35 -0.80 -3.62
N SER A 22 4.76 -1.05 -2.45
CA SER A 22 4.12 -2.32 -2.12
C SER A 22 2.91 -2.60 -3.01
N ALA A 23 2.06 -1.60 -3.26
CA ALA A 23 0.94 -1.71 -4.19
C ALA A 23 1.40 -2.08 -5.60
N VAL A 24 2.46 -1.44 -6.11
CA VAL A 24 3.07 -1.76 -7.40
C VAL A 24 3.62 -3.19 -7.42
N ALA A 25 4.34 -3.61 -6.37
CA ALA A 25 4.89 -4.95 -6.28
C ALA A 25 3.79 -6.03 -6.28
N ILE A 26 2.70 -5.80 -5.54
CA ILE A 26 1.52 -6.70 -5.52
C ILE A 26 0.89 -6.76 -6.91
N GLY A 27 0.73 -5.63 -7.58
CA GLY A 27 0.21 -5.56 -8.96
C GLY A 27 1.05 -6.37 -9.95
N ASN A 28 2.38 -6.25 -9.87
CA ASN A 28 3.32 -7.00 -10.72
C ASN A 28 3.28 -8.51 -10.44
N ALA A 29 3.25 -8.90 -9.16
CA ALA A 29 3.10 -10.29 -8.77
C ALA A 29 1.76 -10.86 -9.25
N MET A 30 0.70 -10.05 -9.19
CA MET A 30 -0.61 -10.43 -9.68
C MET A 30 -0.62 -10.67 -11.18
N ALA A 31 -0.03 -9.76 -11.96
CA ALA A 31 0.05 -9.89 -13.41
C ALA A 31 0.85 -11.12 -13.84
N THR A 32 1.93 -11.46 -13.12
CA THR A 32 2.81 -12.60 -13.42
C THR A 32 2.07 -13.94 -13.36
N ALA A 33 1.09 -14.06 -12.46
CA ALA A 33 0.33 -15.30 -12.26
C ALA A 33 -1.00 -15.35 -13.05
N ASN A 34 -1.31 -14.34 -13.86
CA ASN A 34 -2.55 -14.34 -14.65
C ASN A 34 -2.45 -15.29 -15.84
N GLY A 35 -3.50 -16.09 -16.06
CA GLY A 35 -3.62 -16.96 -17.23
C GLY A 35 -2.88 -18.30 -17.11
N LEU A 36 -2.40 -18.66 -15.92
CA LEU A 36 -1.82 -19.99 -15.66
C LEU A 36 -2.85 -21.10 -15.88
N ALA A 37 -4.13 -20.87 -15.56
CA ALA A 37 -5.22 -21.80 -15.84
C ALA A 37 -5.39 -22.04 -17.35
N GLN A 38 -5.34 -20.97 -18.16
CA GLN A 38 -5.41 -21.08 -19.62
C GLN A 38 -4.18 -21.78 -20.19
N LYS A 39 -2.98 -21.49 -19.66
CA LYS A 39 -1.75 -22.18 -20.05
C LYS A 39 -1.83 -23.68 -19.76
N LEU A 40 -2.45 -24.08 -18.64
CA LEU A 40 -2.66 -25.48 -18.32
C LEU A 40 -3.57 -26.19 -19.33
N ILE A 41 -4.64 -25.52 -19.78
CA ILE A 41 -5.49 -26.02 -20.88
C ILE A 41 -4.67 -26.20 -22.15
N TRP A 42 -3.83 -25.23 -22.50
CA TRP A 42 -3.02 -25.29 -23.71
C TRP A 42 -1.99 -26.43 -23.66
N ASP A 43 -1.28 -26.56 -22.55
CA ASP A 43 -0.16 -27.50 -22.40
C ASP A 43 -0.62 -28.95 -22.22
N HIS A 44 -1.73 -29.18 -21.50
CA HIS A 44 -2.17 -30.53 -21.09
C HIS A 44 -3.55 -30.91 -21.62
N GLY A 45 -4.32 -29.96 -22.16
CA GLY A 45 -5.65 -30.22 -22.72
C GLY A 45 -6.64 -30.74 -21.67
N LEU A 46 -7.60 -31.54 -22.15
CA LEU A 46 -8.72 -32.02 -21.34
C LEU A 46 -8.31 -32.97 -20.19
N ILE A 47 -7.15 -33.62 -20.25
CA ILE A 47 -6.73 -34.53 -19.18
C ILE A 47 -6.53 -33.80 -17.85
N SER A 48 -6.25 -32.50 -17.92
CA SER A 48 -6.07 -31.62 -16.77
C SER A 48 -7.36 -30.90 -16.34
N ALA A 49 -8.54 -31.33 -16.82
CA ALA A 49 -9.82 -30.63 -16.61
C ALA A 49 -10.16 -30.27 -15.18
N ALA A 50 -10.01 -31.22 -14.27
CA ALA A 50 -10.26 -30.97 -12.85
C ALA A 50 -9.31 -29.89 -12.29
N PHE A 51 -8.07 -29.83 -12.77
CA PHE A 51 -7.05 -28.92 -12.27
C PHE A 51 -7.22 -27.49 -12.82
N TRP A 52 -7.42 -27.32 -14.13
CA TRP A 52 -7.62 -25.95 -14.66
C TRP A 52 -8.94 -25.34 -14.16
N GLY A 53 -9.96 -26.16 -13.88
CA GLY A 53 -11.20 -25.68 -13.27
C GLY A 53 -10.98 -25.06 -11.89
N VAL A 54 -10.21 -25.74 -11.03
CA VAL A 54 -9.81 -25.21 -9.71
C VAL A 54 -8.91 -23.99 -9.87
N MET A 55 -7.94 -24.02 -10.80
CA MET A 55 -7.03 -22.90 -11.04
C MET A 55 -7.77 -21.61 -11.44
N PHE A 56 -8.84 -21.68 -12.24
CA PHE A 56 -9.63 -20.48 -12.56
C PHE A 56 -10.26 -19.84 -11.32
N VAL A 57 -10.78 -20.67 -10.40
CA VAL A 57 -11.35 -20.18 -9.14
C VAL A 57 -10.25 -19.53 -8.30
N THR A 58 -9.10 -20.20 -8.17
CA THR A 58 -7.95 -19.69 -7.42
C THR A 58 -7.40 -18.40 -8.02
N GLU A 59 -7.28 -18.29 -9.35
CA GLU A 59 -6.85 -17.06 -10.03
C GLU A 59 -7.78 -15.89 -9.69
N ARG A 60 -9.10 -16.10 -9.75
CA ARG A 60 -10.09 -15.08 -9.42
C ARG A 60 -10.03 -14.64 -7.97
N GLU A 61 -9.90 -15.58 -7.04
CA GLU A 61 -9.77 -15.28 -5.60
C GLU A 61 -8.48 -14.52 -5.31
N ARG A 62 -7.39 -14.92 -5.95
CA ARG A 62 -6.09 -14.26 -5.85
C ARG A 62 -6.14 -12.83 -6.41
N GLU A 63 -6.78 -12.63 -7.57
CA GLU A 63 -6.97 -11.31 -8.17
C GLU A 63 -7.77 -10.38 -7.24
N ALA A 64 -8.87 -10.88 -6.65
CA ALA A 64 -9.66 -10.13 -5.68
C ALA A 64 -8.84 -9.78 -4.43
N ALA A 65 -8.07 -10.73 -3.89
CA ALA A 65 -7.20 -10.50 -2.73
C ALA A 65 -6.12 -9.45 -3.03
N CYS A 66 -5.41 -9.57 -4.16
CA CYS A 66 -4.41 -8.61 -4.59
C CYS A 66 -5.00 -7.21 -4.78
N THR A 67 -6.17 -7.10 -5.42
CA THR A 67 -6.88 -5.83 -5.61
C THR A 67 -7.22 -5.17 -4.28
N ASN A 68 -7.72 -5.94 -3.31
CA ASN A 68 -8.00 -5.43 -1.97
C ASN A 68 -6.73 -4.97 -1.25
N MET A 69 -5.62 -5.72 -1.36
CA MET A 69 -4.35 -5.34 -0.75
C MET A 69 -3.79 -4.05 -1.36
N ILE A 70 -3.84 -3.91 -2.68
CA ILE A 70 -3.46 -2.66 -3.38
C ILE A 70 -4.28 -1.49 -2.84
N SER A 71 -5.61 -1.64 -2.77
CA SER A 71 -6.49 -0.59 -2.25
C SER A 71 -6.15 -0.19 -0.80
N VAL A 72 -5.81 -1.16 0.05
CA VAL A 72 -5.40 -0.89 1.44
C VAL A 72 -4.06 -0.16 1.48
N CYS A 73 -3.09 -0.53 0.65
CA CYS A 73 -1.81 0.17 0.55
C CYS A 73 -2.01 1.63 0.11
N GLU A 74 -2.80 1.87 -0.92
CA GLU A 74 -3.10 3.22 -1.42
C GLU A 74 -3.82 4.09 -0.36
N ASP A 75 -4.82 3.53 0.32
CA ASP A 75 -5.53 4.22 1.42
C ASP A 75 -4.60 4.54 2.59
N LEU A 76 -3.70 3.62 2.94
CA LEU A 76 -2.72 3.84 3.99
C LEU A 76 -1.69 4.90 3.58
N ALA A 77 -1.21 4.89 2.33
CA ALA A 77 -0.32 5.90 1.79
C ALA A 77 -0.96 7.29 1.91
N GLN A 78 -2.23 7.43 1.53
CA GLN A 78 -2.96 8.68 1.64
C GLN A 78 -3.07 9.15 3.09
N LYS A 79 -3.44 8.27 4.02
CA LYS A 79 -3.55 8.61 5.46
C LYS A 79 -2.23 9.05 6.07
N LEU A 80 -1.12 8.46 5.63
CA LEU A 80 0.21 8.84 6.08
C LEU A 80 0.58 10.25 5.61
N ARG A 81 0.29 10.59 4.35
CA ARG A 81 0.48 11.95 3.79
C ARG A 81 -0.39 13.00 4.47
N ASP A 82 -1.65 12.66 4.72
CA ASP A 82 -2.58 13.54 5.45
C ASP A 82 -2.06 13.81 6.86
N SER A 83 -1.54 12.77 7.53
CA SER A 83 -0.93 12.90 8.85
C SER A 83 0.33 13.76 8.81
N ALA A 84 1.21 13.59 7.81
CA ALA A 84 2.42 14.39 7.65
C ALA A 84 2.07 15.88 7.50
N THR A 85 1.05 16.18 6.70
CA THR A 85 0.53 17.53 6.49
C THR A 85 -0.02 18.12 7.80
N ALA A 86 -0.78 17.34 8.56
CA ALA A 86 -1.36 17.80 9.83
C ALA A 86 -0.27 18.12 10.87
N TYR A 87 0.78 17.29 10.98
CA TYR A 87 1.92 17.56 11.86
C TYR A 87 2.67 18.82 11.43
N GLY A 88 3.03 18.95 10.14
CA GLY A 88 3.74 20.13 9.64
C GLY A 88 2.97 21.44 9.84
N SER A 89 1.64 21.41 9.66
CA SER A 89 0.76 22.55 9.94
C SER A 89 0.76 22.93 11.43
N THR A 90 0.62 21.95 12.31
CA THR A 90 0.62 22.14 13.77
C THR A 90 1.96 22.73 14.25
N ASP A 91 3.08 22.20 13.76
CA ASP A 91 4.42 22.69 14.11
C ASP A 91 4.64 24.12 13.62
N THR A 92 4.21 24.43 12.39
CA THR A 92 4.31 25.78 11.83
C THR A 92 3.49 26.77 12.65
N GLN A 93 2.24 26.43 12.99
CA GLN A 93 1.36 27.29 13.77
C GLN A 93 1.91 27.52 15.18
N THR A 94 2.38 26.47 15.83
CA THR A 94 2.96 26.54 17.18
C THR A 94 4.25 27.35 17.17
N GLY A 95 5.14 27.13 16.20
CA GLY A 95 6.37 27.90 16.03
C GLY A 95 6.10 29.39 15.77
N ALA A 96 5.10 29.72 14.95
CA ALA A 96 4.69 31.11 14.72
C ALA A 96 4.09 31.76 15.98
N ASN A 97 3.33 31.01 16.78
CA ASN A 97 2.80 31.49 18.06
C ASN A 97 3.91 31.72 19.08
N LEU A 98 4.87 30.80 19.20
CA LEU A 98 6.03 30.93 20.08
C LEU A 98 6.88 32.15 19.70
N LYS A 99 7.17 32.35 18.41
CA LYS A 99 7.88 33.55 17.92
C LYS A 99 7.19 34.86 18.30
N ARG A 100 5.86 34.86 18.42
CA ARG A 100 5.09 36.05 18.88
C ARG A 100 5.14 36.26 20.39
N GLN A 101 5.40 35.21 21.17
CA GLN A 101 5.44 35.27 22.63
C GLN A 101 6.85 35.53 23.18
N VAL A 102 7.90 35.25 22.41
CA VAL A 102 9.28 35.58 22.79
C VAL A 102 9.55 37.05 22.48
N LEU A 103 9.74 37.87 23.53
CA LEU A 103 10.18 39.26 23.39
C LEU A 103 11.59 39.30 22.77
N PRO A 104 11.88 40.24 21.85
CA PRO A 104 13.24 40.45 21.39
C PRO A 104 14.10 40.89 22.57
N GLY A 105 15.16 40.13 22.85
CA GLY A 105 16.18 40.46 23.86
C GLY A 105 17.04 41.63 23.45
#